data_AF-A0A1S7LI09-F1
#
_entry.id   AF-A0A1S7LI09-F1
#
_cell.length_a   1.000
_cell.length_b   1.000
_cell.length_c   1.000
_cell.angle_alpha   90.00
_cell.angle_beta   90.00
_cell.angle_gamma   90.00
#
_symmetry.space_group_name_H-M   'P 1'
#
loop_
_entity.id
_entity.type
_entity.pdbx_description
1 polymer ?
#
loop_
_entity_poly.entity_id
_entity_poly.type
_entity_poly.pdbx_seq_one_letter_code
_entity_poly.pdbx_strand_id
1 'polypeptide(L)' 'MKLSHVGMSIDEEDWQALMTHLRATLKHFKVPAKESADVIAFIASTKKDIVELP' A
#
# COMPACT_ATOMS: atom_id res chain seq x y z
N MET A 1 7.62 -8.14 -3.63
CA MET A 1 6.90 -8.37 -2.35
C MET A 1 6.33 -9.78 -2.20
N LYS A 2 6.44 -10.63 -3.23
CA LYS A 2 5.78 -11.94 -3.32
C LYS A 2 6.13 -12.97 -2.24
N LEU A 3 7.42 -13.28 -2.05
CA LEU A 3 7.82 -14.35 -1.11
C LEU A 3 7.41 -14.06 0.33
N SER A 4 7.39 -12.79 0.74
CA SER A 4 7.03 -12.39 2.10
C SER A 4 5.52 -12.44 2.37
N HIS A 5 4.67 -12.43 1.33
CA HIS A 5 3.21 -12.30 1.47
C HIS A 5 2.44 -13.51 0.90
N VAL A 6 3.14 -14.43 0.23
CA VAL A 6 2.51 -15.62 -0.35
C VAL A 6 1.83 -16.46 0.72
N GLY A 7 0.58 -16.86 0.48
CA GLY A 7 -0.22 -17.68 1.39
C GLY A 7 -0.85 -16.92 2.55
N MET A 8 -0.74 -15.59 2.59
CA MET A 8 -1.43 -14.76 3.58
C MET A 8 -2.90 -14.51 3.23
N SER A 9 -3.34 -14.83 2.00
CA SER A 9 -4.72 -14.59 1.55
C SER A 9 -5.16 -13.13 1.63
N ILE A 10 -4.22 -12.19 1.41
CA ILE A 10 -4.50 -10.76 1.39
C ILE A 10 -5.39 -10.43 0.18
N ASP A 11 -6.49 -9.72 0.43
CA ASP A 11 -7.48 -9.35 -0.58
C ASP A 11 -7.47 -7.84 -0.90
N GLU A 12 -8.43 -7.39 -1.73
CA GLU A 12 -8.55 -5.99 -2.09
C GLU A 12 -8.94 -5.10 -0.90
N GLU A 13 -9.76 -5.57 0.03
CA GLU A 13 -10.20 -4.79 1.19
C GLU A 13 -9.02 -4.50 2.12
N ASP A 14 -8.20 -5.52 2.42
CA ASP A 14 -6.95 -5.39 3.16
C ASP A 14 -6.00 -4.38 2.50
N TRP A 15 -5.88 -4.46 1.17
CA TRP A 15 -5.06 -3.54 0.40
C TRP A 15 -5.56 -2.10 0.50
N GLN A 16 -6.87 -1.86 0.37
CA GLN A 16 -7.45 -0.53 0.52
C GLN A 16 -7.30 0.02 1.95
N ALA A 17 -7.38 -0.84 2.97
CA ALA A 17 -7.11 -0.48 4.36
C ALA A 17 -5.66 0.00 4.53
N LEU A 18 -4.67 -0.74 4.02
CA LEU A 18 -3.26 -0.33 4.01
C LEU A 18 -3.08 1.03 3.33
N MET A 19 -3.63 1.20 2.13
CA MET A 19 -3.49 2.46 1.37
C MET A 19 -4.18 3.63 2.06
N THR A 20 -5.26 3.40 2.79
CA THR A 20 -5.93 4.41 3.61
C THR A 20 -5.05 4.84 4.78
N HIS A 21 -4.50 3.87 5.53
CA HIS A 21 -3.61 4.15 6.64
C HIS A 21 -2.30 4.80 6.20
N LEU A 22 -1.73 4.41 5.06
CA LEU A 22 -0.57 5.05 4.46
C LEU A 22 -0.82 6.54 4.21
N ARG A 23 -1.92 6.89 3.51
CA ARG A 23 -2.28 8.30 3.23
C ARG A 23 -2.49 9.09 4.52
N ALA A 24 -3.18 8.51 5.51
CA ALA A 24 -3.39 9.14 6.81
C ALA A 24 -2.07 9.40 7.54
N THR A 25 -1.14 8.45 7.48
CA THR A 25 0.19 8.55 8.09
C THR A 25 1.01 9.67 7.44
N LEU A 26 1.09 9.70 6.10
CA LEU A 26 1.80 10.74 5.36
C LEU A 26 1.23 12.13 5.67
N LYS A 27 -0.11 12.24 5.75
CA LYS A 27 -0.80 13.47 6.16
C LYS A 27 -0.46 13.87 7.61
N HIS A 28 -0.46 12.92 8.55
CA HIS A 28 -0.16 13.18 9.95
C HIS A 28 1.25 13.77 10.13
N PHE A 29 2.23 13.21 9.43
CA PHE A 29 3.61 13.70 9.44
C PHE A 29 3.86 14.90 8.53
N LYS A 30 2.81 15.45 7.88
CA LYS A 30 2.89 16.61 6.99
C LYS A 30 3.94 16.44 5.89
N VAL A 31 4.06 15.22 5.37
CA VAL A 31 4.96 14.93 4.25
C VAL A 31 4.50 15.76 3.05
N PRO A 32 5.41 16.45 2.32
CA PRO A 32 4.96 17.30 1.22
C PRO A 32 4.32 16.47 0.10
N ALA A 33 3.52 17.15 -0.73
CA ALA A 33 2.62 16.48 -1.67
C ALA A 33 3.36 15.65 -2.71
N LYS A 34 4.52 16.12 -3.17
CA LYS A 34 5.35 15.42 -4.16
C LYS A 34 5.85 14.09 -3.60
N GLU A 35 6.49 14.12 -2.44
CA GLU A 35 7.04 12.95 -1.76
C GLU A 35 5.94 11.97 -1.38
N SER A 36 4.78 12.49 -0.93
CA SER A 36 3.61 11.66 -0.65
C SER A 36 3.13 10.91 -1.89
N ALA A 37 3.05 11.59 -3.04
CA ALA A 37 2.64 10.97 -4.30
C ALA A 37 3.66 9.92 -4.77
N ASP A 38 4.96 10.23 -4.65
CA ASP A 38 6.04 9.32 -5.02
C ASP A 38 6.01 8.03 -4.16
N VAL A 39 5.79 8.15 -2.84
CA VAL A 39 5.66 6.99 -1.93
C VAL A 39 4.39 6.17 -2.23
N ILE A 40 3.25 6.84 -2.43
CA ILE A 40 1.98 6.17 -2.77
C ILE A 40 2.13 5.38 -4.07
N ALA A 41 2.74 5.97 -5.10
CA ALA A 41 2.96 5.31 -6.38
C ALA A 41 3.92 4.12 -6.25
N PHE A 42 5.00 4.26 -5.48
CA PHE A 42 5.93 3.18 -5.20
C PHE A 42 5.23 1.98 -4.53
N ILE A 43 4.47 2.22 -3.45
CA ILE A 43 3.76 1.14 -2.75
C ILE A 43 2.69 0.53 -3.67
N ALA A 44 1.93 1.36 -4.40
CA ALA A 44 0.94 0.88 -5.37
C ALA A 44 1.51 -0.08 -6.41
N SER A 45 2.75 0.14 -6.86
CA SER A 45 3.42 -0.75 -7.82
C SER A 45 3.65 -2.19 -7.30
N THR A 46 3.62 -2.38 -5.98
CA THR A 46 3.82 -3.69 -5.33
C THR A 46 2.55 -4.52 -5.18
N LYS A 47 1.38 -3.95 -5.47
CA LYS A 47 0.07 -4.59 -5.25
C LYS A 47 -0.03 -6.00 -5.86
N LYS A 48 0.40 -6.15 -7.11
CA LYS A 48 0.38 -7.43 -7.85
C LYS A 48 1.20 -8.56 -7.23
N ASP A 49 2.14 -8.20 -6.35
CA ASP A 49 2.99 -9.15 -5.63
C ASP A 49 2.42 -9.49 -4.25
N ILE A 50 1.40 -8.79 -3.76
CA ILE A 50 0.88 -8.89 -2.38
C ILE A 50 -0.56 -9.41 -2.36
N VAL A 51 -1.42 -8.87 -3.23
CA VAL A 51 -2.85 -9.21 -3.26
C VAL A 51 -3.05 -10.52 -4.03
N GLU A 52 -3.64 -11.51 -3.36
CA GLU A 52 -3.87 -12.86 -3.89
C GLU A 52 -5.33 -13.09 -4.29
N LEU A 53 -6.26 -12.39 -3.63
CA LEU A 53 -7.70 -12.52 -3.82
C LEU A 53 -8.31 -11.25 -4.42
N PRO A 54 -9.48 -11.35 -5.07
CA PRO A 54 -10.17 -10.21 -5.68
C PRO A 54 -10.57 -9.10 -4.70
#